data_AF-A0A4Q9WRW1-F1
#
_entry.id   AF-A0A4Q9WRW1-F1
#
_cell.length_a   1.000
_cell.length_b   1.000
_cell.length_c   1.000
_cell.angle_alpha   90.00
_cell.angle_beta   90.00
_cell.angle_gamma   90.00
#
_symmetry.space_group_name_H-M   'P 1'
#
loop_
_entity.id
_entity.type
_entity.pdbx_description
1 polymer ?
#
loop_
_entity_poly.entity_id
_entity_poly.type
_entity_poly.pdbx_seq_one_letter_code
_entity_poly.pdbx_strand_id
1 'polypeptide(L)'
;MKRLLTILGASLFLVGCGSQNLGPLEDKTTNLRDENHNLKLKIQQLNQDINNQKSQLEALNKDKKNVSKTVDNNNEANFLQASSNYYQDIAKIIDKFNQLDLNKTKKDDKNQNLEKLNSLSNDIDDAYSKYKSDTDKSNISNDNTNEDKTIKQINKNLQSAFKDIKNGYESNNKKKINQGKMKLSQINVSSSS
;
A
#
# COMPACT_ATOMS: atom_id res chain seq x y z
N MET A 1 17.62 -49.15 20.83
CA MET A 1 18.26 -48.06 21.61
C MET A 1 17.13 -47.07 21.96
N LYS A 2 16.51 -47.08 23.17
CA LYS A 2 16.86 -46.31 24.40
C LYS A 2 17.36 -44.89 24.03
N ARG A 3 16.78 -43.73 24.44
CA ARG A 3 16.13 -43.27 25.70
C ARG A 3 15.23 -42.03 25.38
N LEU A 4 13.99 -41.92 25.84
CA LEU A 4 13.47 -41.28 27.08
C LEU A 4 13.81 -39.80 27.29
N LEU A 5 12.77 -38.95 27.38
CA LEU A 5 12.42 -38.00 28.47
C LEU A 5 11.15 -37.22 28.04
N THR A 6 9.90 -37.50 28.47
CA THR A 6 9.23 -37.16 29.76
C THR A 6 9.54 -35.73 30.24
N ILE A 7 8.64 -34.83 30.68
CA ILE A 7 7.18 -34.68 30.84
C ILE A 7 6.98 -33.26 31.49
N LEU A 8 5.78 -32.67 31.46
CA LEU A 8 5.28 -31.47 32.24
C LEU A 8 5.88 -30.10 31.86
N GLY A 9 5.16 -28.99 31.78
CA GLY A 9 3.78 -28.55 32.06
C GLY A 9 3.66 -27.12 31.48
N ALA A 10 2.51 -26.51 31.25
CA ALA A 10 1.39 -26.38 32.16
C ALA A 10 0.09 -26.15 31.36
N SER A 11 -0.91 -26.97 31.64
CA SER A 11 -2.30 -26.62 31.42
C SER A 11 -2.72 -25.60 32.49
N LEU A 12 -2.95 -24.35 32.10
CA LEU A 12 -3.87 -23.43 32.79
C LEU A 12 -4.43 -22.42 31.76
N PHE A 13 -5.34 -22.85 30.89
CA PHE A 13 -6.46 -21.98 30.53
C PHE A 13 -7.53 -22.16 31.60
N LEU A 14 -7.26 -21.60 32.78
CA LEU A 14 -8.32 -21.17 33.66
C LEU A 14 -9.00 -19.99 32.95
N VAL A 15 -10.01 -20.31 32.13
CA VAL A 15 -11.07 -19.36 31.78
C VAL A 15 -11.83 -19.07 33.06
N GLY A 16 -11.23 -18.22 33.89
CA GLY A 16 -11.92 -17.53 34.95
C GLY A 16 -12.82 -16.50 34.30
N CYS A 17 -14.13 -16.73 34.37
CA CYS A 17 -15.16 -15.71 34.21
C CYS A 17 -14.92 -14.59 35.22
N GLY A 18 -14.12 -13.59 34.84
CA GLY A 18 -14.02 -12.31 35.51
C GLY A 18 -14.52 -11.26 34.53
N SER A 19 -15.72 -10.75 34.77
CA SER A 19 -16.39 -9.73 33.97
C SER A 19 -15.51 -8.49 33.77
N GLN A 20 -14.77 -8.45 32.68
CA GLN A 20 -14.23 -7.22 32.14
C GLN A 20 -14.51 -7.24 30.64
N ASN A 21 -15.19 -6.20 30.20
CA ASN A 21 -15.67 -5.96 28.84
C ASN A 21 -14.51 -6.06 27.82
N LEU A 22 -14.17 -7.28 27.41
CA LEU A 22 -13.07 -7.62 26.50
C LEU A 22 -13.50 -7.59 25.04
N GLY A 23 -14.81 -7.66 24.73
CA GLY A 23 -15.34 -7.56 23.37
C GLY A 23 -14.78 -6.36 22.59
N PRO A 24 -14.75 -5.14 23.16
CA PRO A 24 -14.16 -3.97 22.49
C PRO A 24 -12.63 -4.04 22.26
N LEU A 25 -11.90 -4.88 23.02
CA LEU A 25 -10.46 -5.10 22.81
C LEU A 25 -10.21 -6.24 21.81
N GLU A 26 -11.04 -7.27 21.85
CA GLU A 26 -11.03 -8.38 20.90
C GLU A 26 -11.38 -7.87 19.49
N ASP A 27 -12.44 -7.07 19.36
CA ASP A 27 -12.84 -6.40 18.11
C ASP A 27 -11.75 -5.48 17.56
N LYS A 28 -11.05 -4.72 18.43
CA LYS A 28 -9.94 -3.85 17.99
C LYS A 28 -8.73 -4.65 17.53
N THR A 29 -8.45 -5.77 18.16
CA THR A 29 -7.32 -6.64 17.79
C THR A 29 -7.60 -7.36 16.48
N THR A 30 -8.83 -7.81 16.26
CA THR A 30 -9.30 -8.38 15.00
C THR A 30 -9.26 -7.36 13.88
N ASN A 31 -9.79 -6.15 14.08
CA ASN A 31 -9.74 -5.07 13.08
C ASN A 31 -8.31 -4.70 12.68
N LEU A 32 -7.38 -4.58 13.64
CA LEU A 32 -5.97 -4.29 13.33
C LEU A 32 -5.28 -5.42 12.57
N ARG A 33 -5.65 -6.68 12.86
CA ARG A 33 -5.15 -7.86 12.13
C ARG A 33 -5.72 -7.91 10.72
N ASP A 34 -6.99 -7.59 10.54
CA ASP A 34 -7.68 -7.57 9.24
C ASP A 34 -7.18 -6.42 8.36
N GLU A 35 -6.95 -5.23 8.94
CA GLU A 35 -6.31 -4.10 8.25
C GLU A 35 -4.92 -4.48 7.74
N ASN A 36 -4.11 -5.17 8.55
CA ASN A 36 -2.77 -5.62 8.15
C ASN A 36 -2.84 -6.69 7.05
N HIS A 37 -3.80 -7.61 7.14
CA HIS A 37 -4.06 -8.60 6.08
C HIS A 37 -4.46 -7.93 4.75
N ASN A 38 -5.33 -6.92 4.79
CA ASN A 38 -5.78 -6.18 3.62
C ASN A 38 -4.64 -5.42 2.94
N LEU A 39 -3.74 -4.79 3.72
CA LEU A 39 -2.56 -4.12 3.17
C LEU A 39 -1.62 -5.12 2.46
N LYS A 40 -1.49 -6.33 3.00
CA LYS A 40 -0.71 -7.40 2.35
C LYS A 40 -1.35 -7.87 1.03
N LEU A 41 -2.66 -8.08 1.01
CA LEU A 41 -3.40 -8.39 -0.22
C LEU A 41 -3.23 -7.27 -1.26
N LYS A 42 -3.19 -6.01 -0.81
CA LYS A 42 -2.95 -4.86 -1.67
C LYS A 42 -1.59 -4.88 -2.34
N ILE A 43 -0.53 -5.19 -1.59
CA ILE A 43 0.82 -5.36 -2.14
C ILE A 43 0.83 -6.47 -3.19
N GLN A 44 0.12 -7.58 -2.96
CA GLN A 44 0.02 -8.67 -3.94
C GLN A 44 -0.69 -8.24 -5.21
N GLN A 45 -1.80 -7.50 -5.09
CA GLN A 45 -2.53 -6.98 -6.23
C GLN A 45 -1.68 -6.01 -7.06
N LEU A 46 -1.00 -5.05 -6.40
CA LEU A 46 -0.06 -4.15 -7.07
C LEU A 46 1.04 -4.91 -7.82
N ASN A 47 1.59 -5.97 -7.23
CA ASN A 47 2.59 -6.81 -7.90
C ASN A 47 2.02 -7.56 -9.12
N GLN A 48 0.76 -7.99 -9.07
CA GLN A 48 0.10 -8.62 -10.20
C GLN A 48 -0.12 -7.61 -11.34
N ASP A 49 -0.59 -6.40 -11.03
CA ASP A 49 -0.79 -5.33 -12.01
C ASP A 49 0.54 -4.94 -12.69
N ILE A 50 1.62 -4.85 -11.90
CA ILE A 50 2.98 -4.64 -12.42
C ILE A 50 3.38 -5.73 -13.42
N ASN A 51 3.10 -6.99 -13.13
CA ASN A 51 3.44 -8.11 -14.02
C ASN A 51 2.62 -8.08 -15.31
N ASN A 52 1.33 -7.71 -15.22
CA ASN A 52 0.47 -7.56 -16.38
C ASN A 52 0.98 -6.44 -17.31
N GLN A 53 1.28 -5.26 -16.75
CA GLN A 53 1.81 -4.13 -17.50
C GLN A 53 3.16 -4.44 -18.16
N LYS A 54 4.07 -5.15 -17.46
CA LYS A 54 5.34 -5.62 -18.04
C LYS A 54 5.12 -6.55 -19.24
N SER A 55 4.18 -7.48 -19.12
CA SER A 55 3.85 -8.42 -20.21
C SER A 55 3.30 -7.69 -21.44
N GLN A 56 2.46 -6.67 -21.24
CA GLN A 56 1.93 -5.83 -22.32
C GLN A 56 3.05 -5.00 -22.99
N LEU A 57 4.00 -4.46 -22.22
CA LEU A 57 5.17 -3.75 -22.75
C LEU A 57 6.04 -4.63 -23.65
N GLU A 58 6.27 -5.88 -23.25
CA GLU A 58 7.02 -6.84 -24.07
C GLU A 58 6.33 -7.12 -25.41
N ALA A 59 5.00 -7.28 -25.40
CA ALA A 59 4.21 -7.45 -26.60
C ALA A 59 4.27 -6.23 -27.54
N LEU A 60 4.10 -5.02 -27.01
CA LEU A 60 4.18 -3.77 -27.77
C LEU A 60 5.55 -3.52 -28.39
N ASN A 61 6.63 -3.86 -27.66
CA ASN A 61 8.00 -3.76 -28.18
C ASN A 61 8.25 -4.72 -29.35
N LYS A 62 7.59 -5.88 -29.38
CA LYS A 62 7.67 -6.83 -30.49
C LYS A 62 6.94 -6.34 -31.75
N ASP A 63 5.85 -5.60 -31.58
CA ASP A 63 4.98 -5.11 -32.67
C ASP A 63 5.47 -3.82 -33.35
N LYS A 64 6.58 -3.24 -32.87
CA LYS A 64 7.17 -1.96 -33.31
C LYS A 64 7.71 -1.90 -34.75
N LYS A 65 7.48 -2.93 -35.58
CA LYS A 65 7.90 -2.99 -36.99
C LYS A 65 7.01 -2.22 -37.99
N ASN A 66 5.91 -1.60 -37.54
CA ASN A 66 4.97 -0.84 -38.40
C ASN A 66 4.90 0.66 -38.00
N VAL A 67 5.20 1.57 -38.94
CA VAL A 67 5.57 2.97 -38.66
C VAL A 67 4.45 3.85 -38.07
N SER A 68 3.16 3.68 -38.45
CA SER A 68 2.05 4.43 -37.82
C SER A 68 1.68 3.88 -36.44
N LYS A 69 1.65 2.55 -36.29
CA LYS A 69 1.52 1.88 -34.99
C LYS A 69 2.67 2.23 -34.03
N THR A 70 3.83 2.66 -34.55
CA THR A 70 5.01 2.92 -33.71
C THR A 70 4.81 4.11 -32.76
N VAL A 71 4.10 5.17 -33.16
CA VAL A 71 3.86 6.34 -32.29
C VAL A 71 2.81 6.03 -31.23
N ASP A 72 1.68 5.42 -31.62
CA ASP A 72 0.64 5.02 -30.67
C ASP A 72 1.16 3.95 -29.70
N ASN A 73 1.90 2.95 -30.18
CA ASN A 73 2.55 1.96 -29.33
C ASN A 73 3.63 2.57 -28.43
N ASN A 74 4.31 3.64 -28.84
CA ASN A 74 5.25 4.35 -27.99
C ASN A 74 4.53 5.08 -26.86
N ASN A 75 3.42 5.75 -27.15
CA ASN A 75 2.62 6.44 -26.14
C ASN A 75 2.02 5.45 -25.14
N GLU A 76 1.49 4.33 -25.65
CA GLU A 76 0.97 3.23 -24.83
C GLU A 76 2.07 2.62 -23.95
N ALA A 77 3.23 2.31 -24.53
CA ALA A 77 4.35 1.77 -23.77
C ALA A 77 4.86 2.76 -22.70
N ASN A 78 4.92 4.05 -23.02
CA ASN A 78 5.32 5.05 -22.03
C ASN A 78 4.30 5.15 -20.89
N PHE A 79 3.00 5.11 -21.22
CA PHE A 79 1.93 5.10 -20.22
C PHE A 79 2.02 3.86 -19.31
N LEU A 80 2.06 2.65 -19.88
CA LEU A 80 2.16 1.41 -19.13
C LEU A 80 3.41 1.37 -18.26
N GLN A 81 4.54 1.87 -18.77
CA GLN A 81 5.79 1.97 -18.00
C GLN A 81 5.67 2.96 -16.84
N ALA A 82 5.06 4.13 -17.07
CA ALA A 82 4.83 5.14 -16.03
C ALA A 82 3.88 4.61 -14.94
N SER A 83 2.77 4.00 -15.34
CA SER A 83 1.79 3.37 -14.44
C SER A 83 2.43 2.24 -13.63
N SER A 84 3.24 1.39 -14.27
CA SER A 84 3.95 0.30 -13.58
C SER A 84 4.96 0.81 -12.57
N ASN A 85 5.74 1.83 -12.93
CA ASN A 85 6.67 2.47 -12.01
C ASN A 85 5.93 3.07 -10.81
N TYR A 86 4.81 3.74 -11.05
CA TYR A 86 3.96 4.30 -9.99
C TYR A 86 3.50 3.21 -9.02
N TYR A 87 2.88 2.14 -9.51
CA TYR A 87 2.40 1.05 -8.66
C TYR A 87 3.53 0.37 -7.88
N GLN A 88 4.71 0.21 -8.50
CA GLN A 88 5.87 -0.35 -7.83
C GLN A 88 6.36 0.52 -6.68
N ASP A 89 6.40 1.84 -6.89
CA ASP A 89 6.83 2.77 -5.85
C ASP A 89 5.80 2.85 -4.72
N ILE A 90 4.50 2.85 -5.03
CA ILE A 90 3.44 2.75 -4.00
C ILE A 90 3.54 1.45 -3.21
N ALA A 91 3.78 0.31 -3.85
CA ALA A 91 3.93 -0.96 -3.15
C ALA A 91 5.10 -0.92 -2.14
N LYS A 92 6.24 -0.34 -2.52
CA LYS A 92 7.38 -0.15 -1.61
C LYS A 92 7.04 0.79 -0.46
N ILE A 93 6.32 1.88 -0.72
CA ILE A 93 5.91 2.84 0.31
C ILE A 93 5.00 2.17 1.35
N ILE A 94 4.02 1.37 0.90
CA ILE A 94 3.14 0.61 1.78
C ILE A 94 3.92 -0.42 2.59
N ASP A 95 4.89 -1.12 1.98
CA ASP A 95 5.75 -2.06 2.69
C ASP A 95 6.59 -1.38 3.78
N LYS A 96 7.24 -0.25 3.46
CA LYS A 96 7.95 0.57 4.45
C LYS A 96 7.03 1.05 5.57
N PHE A 97 5.79 1.43 5.25
CA PHE A 97 4.80 1.82 6.25
C PHE A 97 4.43 0.66 7.18
N ASN A 98 4.24 -0.54 6.65
CA ASN A 98 3.89 -1.73 7.44
C ASN A 98 5.00 -2.14 8.42
N GLN A 99 6.23 -1.73 8.16
CA GLN A 99 7.37 -1.93 9.07
C GLN A 99 7.42 -0.90 10.21
N LEU A 100 6.58 0.15 10.21
CA LEU A 100 6.54 1.15 11.28
C LEU A 100 5.76 0.65 12.49
N ASP A 101 6.43 0.67 13.65
CA ASP A 101 5.76 0.44 14.93
C ASP A 101 5.28 1.77 15.53
N LEU A 102 4.05 2.15 15.17
CA LEU A 102 3.38 3.35 15.70
C LEU A 102 2.87 3.18 17.14
N ASN A 103 3.15 2.08 17.83
CA ASN A 103 2.86 1.94 19.25
C ASN A 103 3.99 2.50 20.13
N LYS A 104 5.18 2.71 19.56
CA LYS A 104 6.29 3.35 20.27
C LYS A 104 5.99 4.83 20.46
N THR A 105 5.93 5.28 21.71
CA THR A 105 5.57 6.67 22.06
C THR A 105 6.66 7.40 22.86
N LYS A 106 7.78 6.72 23.15
CA LYS A 106 8.95 7.38 23.73
C LYS A 106 9.42 8.49 22.79
N LYS A 107 9.94 9.59 23.34
CA LYS A 107 10.24 10.82 22.58
C LYS A 107 11.09 10.56 21.33
N ASP A 108 12.17 9.81 21.46
CA ASP A 108 13.09 9.55 20.34
C ASP A 108 12.46 8.63 19.29
N ASP A 109 11.81 7.54 19.73
CA ASP A 109 11.06 6.65 18.83
C ASP A 109 9.94 7.40 18.09
N LYS A 110 9.25 8.31 18.78
CA LYS A 110 8.18 9.13 18.21
C LYS A 110 8.72 10.07 17.15
N ASN A 111 9.84 10.75 17.43
CA ASN A 111 10.46 11.65 16.46
C ASN A 111 10.92 10.87 15.22
N GLN A 112 11.57 9.72 15.39
CA GLN A 112 12.00 8.86 14.27
C GLN A 112 10.81 8.38 13.44
N ASN A 113 9.72 7.97 14.07
CA ASN A 113 8.52 7.56 13.34
C ASN A 113 7.85 8.73 12.61
N LEU A 114 7.86 9.93 13.17
CA LEU A 114 7.36 11.14 12.49
C LEU A 114 8.21 11.49 11.26
N GLU A 115 9.54 11.39 11.37
CA GLU A 115 10.45 11.57 10.23
C GLU A 115 10.21 10.55 9.13
N LYS A 116 10.03 9.27 9.50
CA LYS A 116 9.68 8.22 8.53
C LYS A 116 8.33 8.48 7.87
N LEU A 117 7.31 8.89 8.62
CA LEU A 117 5.99 9.24 8.06
C LEU A 117 6.06 10.45 7.11
N ASN A 118 6.91 11.43 7.41
CA ASN A 118 7.19 12.54 6.51
C ASN A 118 7.87 12.06 5.23
N SER A 119 8.91 11.24 5.34
CA SER A 119 9.59 10.67 4.18
C SER A 119 8.62 9.88 3.31
N LEU A 120 7.74 9.07 3.90
CA LEU A 120 6.73 8.31 3.15
C LEU A 120 5.73 9.22 2.44
N SER A 121 5.35 10.34 3.04
CA SER A 121 4.47 11.32 2.39
C SER A 121 5.15 11.96 1.18
N ASN A 122 6.43 12.32 1.31
CA ASN A 122 7.23 12.84 0.20
C ASN A 122 7.43 11.78 -0.89
N ASP A 123 7.72 10.52 -0.53
CA ASP A 123 7.86 9.42 -1.48
C ASP A 123 6.56 9.23 -2.31
N ILE A 124 5.37 9.43 -1.72
CA ILE A 124 4.08 9.39 -2.44
C ILE A 124 3.99 10.54 -3.45
N ASP A 125 4.33 11.75 -3.02
CA ASP A 125 4.30 12.95 -3.87
C ASP A 125 5.29 12.84 -5.03
N ASP A 126 6.49 12.31 -4.78
CA ASP A 126 7.53 12.07 -5.77
C ASP A 126 7.11 11.00 -6.78
N ALA A 127 6.56 9.88 -6.32
CA ALA A 127 6.07 8.79 -7.18
C ALA A 127 5.00 9.31 -8.15
N TYR A 128 4.04 10.10 -7.65
CA TYR A 128 2.99 10.67 -8.49
C TYR A 128 3.49 11.80 -9.39
N SER A 129 4.42 12.62 -8.93
CA SER A 129 5.04 13.68 -9.76
C SER A 129 5.83 13.07 -10.91
N LYS A 130 6.53 11.97 -10.68
CA LYS A 130 7.22 11.18 -11.71
C LYS A 130 6.24 10.59 -12.72
N TYR A 131 5.19 9.91 -12.25
CA TYR A 131 4.11 9.43 -13.12
C TYR A 131 3.55 10.56 -14.00
N LYS A 132 3.22 11.71 -13.39
CA LYS A 132 2.69 12.86 -14.11
C LYS A 132 3.68 13.37 -15.14
N SER A 133 4.96 13.54 -14.79
CA SER A 133 5.99 13.97 -15.74
C SER A 133 6.21 12.99 -16.90
N ASP A 134 6.05 11.69 -16.64
CA ASP A 134 6.24 10.63 -17.65
C ASP A 134 5.01 10.51 -18.58
N THR A 135 3.83 10.94 -18.11
CA THR A 135 2.55 10.91 -18.86
C THR A 135 2.13 12.27 -19.47
N ASP A 136 2.65 13.41 -18.98
CA ASP A 136 2.30 14.78 -19.45
C ASP A 136 2.87 15.15 -20.84
N LYS A 137 3.50 14.20 -21.55
CA LYS A 137 3.98 14.37 -22.92
C LYS A 137 2.97 13.79 -23.93
N SER A 138 1.89 14.51 -24.16
CA SER A 138 1.12 14.50 -25.42
C SER A 138 0.56 13.19 -26.01
N ASN A 139 0.09 12.20 -25.23
CA ASN A 139 -1.06 11.34 -25.60
C ASN A 139 -1.28 10.20 -24.59
N ILE A 140 -2.07 10.46 -23.55
CA ILE A 140 -2.82 9.38 -22.89
C ILE A 140 -3.93 8.99 -23.88
N SER A 141 -3.95 7.73 -24.32
CA SER A 141 -5.00 7.21 -25.19
C SER A 141 -6.36 7.26 -24.48
N ASN A 142 -7.46 7.27 -25.25
CA ASN A 142 -8.79 7.18 -24.66
C ASN A 142 -8.94 5.92 -23.79
N ASP A 143 -8.28 4.83 -24.20
CA ASP A 143 -8.29 3.54 -23.50
C ASP A 143 -7.64 3.65 -22.11
N ASN A 144 -6.60 4.48 -21.97
CA ASN A 144 -5.87 4.68 -20.72
C ASN A 144 -6.45 5.75 -19.80
N THR A 145 -7.48 6.48 -20.25
CA THR A 145 -8.10 7.56 -19.46
C THR A 145 -8.68 7.04 -18.13
N ASN A 146 -9.19 5.81 -18.11
CA ASN A 146 -9.75 5.22 -16.90
C ASN A 146 -8.66 4.82 -15.89
N GLU A 147 -7.55 4.27 -16.38
CA GLU A 147 -6.40 3.93 -15.54
C GLU A 147 -5.73 5.18 -14.98
N ASP A 148 -5.56 6.23 -15.79
CA ASP A 148 -5.06 7.53 -15.31
C ASP A 148 -5.93 8.14 -14.21
N LYS A 149 -7.26 8.12 -14.38
CA LYS A 149 -8.21 8.54 -13.32
C LYS A 149 -8.05 7.69 -12.06
N THR A 150 -7.82 6.40 -12.22
CA THR A 150 -7.62 5.46 -11.12
C THR A 150 -6.34 5.79 -10.35
N ILE A 151 -5.21 6.00 -11.05
CA ILE A 151 -3.94 6.43 -10.46
C ILE A 151 -4.10 7.76 -9.72
N LYS A 152 -4.77 8.75 -10.33
CA LYS A 152 -5.10 10.04 -9.69
C LYS A 152 -5.88 9.86 -8.39
N GLN A 153 -6.87 8.98 -8.38
CA GLN A 153 -7.70 8.72 -7.20
C GLN A 153 -6.92 7.97 -6.11
N ILE A 154 -6.13 6.96 -6.49
CA ILE A 154 -5.23 6.23 -5.59
C ILE A 154 -4.29 7.22 -4.90
N ASN A 155 -3.65 8.12 -5.66
CA ASN A 155 -2.72 9.08 -5.09
C ASN A 155 -3.38 10.02 -4.07
N LYS A 156 -4.55 10.58 -4.41
CA LYS A 156 -5.32 11.43 -3.48
C LYS A 156 -5.69 10.69 -2.20
N ASN A 157 -6.10 9.43 -2.32
CA ASN A 157 -6.47 8.60 -1.18
C ASN A 157 -5.26 8.29 -0.30
N LEU A 158 -4.10 7.98 -0.91
CA LEU A 158 -2.83 7.75 -0.20
C LEU A 158 -2.40 9.00 0.57
N GLN A 159 -2.37 10.16 -0.07
CA GLN A 159 -2.05 11.44 0.59
C GLN A 159 -2.97 11.72 1.77
N SER A 160 -4.29 11.51 1.59
CA SER A 160 -5.26 11.68 2.67
C SER A 160 -5.02 10.71 3.84
N ALA A 161 -4.79 9.43 3.55
CA ALA A 161 -4.53 8.41 4.55
C ALA A 161 -3.25 8.71 5.36
N PHE A 162 -2.14 9.00 4.69
CA PHE A 162 -0.87 9.30 5.34
C PHE A 162 -0.92 10.62 6.13
N LYS A 163 -1.65 11.63 5.64
CA LYS A 163 -1.91 12.86 6.39
C LYS A 163 -2.66 12.59 7.69
N ASP A 164 -3.67 11.72 7.68
CA ASP A 164 -4.40 11.36 8.90
C ASP A 164 -3.53 10.56 9.87
N ILE A 165 -2.76 9.60 9.37
CA ILE A 165 -1.81 8.82 10.18
C ILE A 165 -0.79 9.73 10.85
N LYS A 166 -0.12 10.60 10.08
CA LYS A 166 0.89 11.53 10.58
C LYS A 166 0.31 12.46 11.64
N ASN A 167 -0.77 13.17 11.32
CA ASN A 167 -1.39 14.10 12.25
C ASN A 167 -1.90 13.38 13.51
N GLY A 168 -2.44 12.17 13.36
CA GLY A 168 -2.88 11.34 14.47
C GLY A 168 -1.72 10.95 15.36
N TYR A 169 -0.60 10.53 14.79
CA TYR A 169 0.59 10.14 15.54
C TYR A 169 1.27 11.32 16.25
N GLU A 170 1.37 12.47 15.57
CA GLU A 170 1.87 13.72 16.14
C GLU A 170 1.06 14.16 17.36
N SER A 171 -0.27 14.14 17.24
CA SER A 171 -1.21 14.52 18.31
C SER A 171 -1.56 13.42 19.32
N ASN A 172 -0.94 12.23 19.21
CA ASN A 172 -1.30 11.02 19.99
C ASN A 172 -2.79 10.62 19.85
N ASN A 173 -3.46 11.01 18.77
CA ASN A 173 -4.84 10.68 18.47
C ASN A 173 -4.96 9.34 17.73
N LYS A 174 -5.12 8.26 18.50
CA LYS A 174 -5.30 6.89 17.99
C LYS A 174 -6.49 6.73 17.03
N LYS A 175 -7.59 7.47 17.25
CA LYS A 175 -8.76 7.39 16.34
C LYS A 175 -8.38 7.88 14.94
N LYS A 176 -7.61 8.96 14.86
CA LYS A 176 -7.16 9.53 13.59
C LYS A 176 -6.13 8.64 12.88
N ILE A 177 -5.24 8.00 13.64
CA ILE A 177 -4.32 6.98 13.10
C ILE A 177 -5.13 5.84 12.46
N ASN A 178 -6.14 5.30 13.17
CA ASN A 178 -6.96 4.22 12.68
C ASN A 178 -7.79 4.64 11.47
N GLN A 179 -8.36 5.86 11.45
CA GLN A 179 -9.05 6.40 10.28
C GLN A 179 -8.14 6.42 9.04
N GLY A 180 -6.89 6.85 9.20
CA GLY A 180 -5.93 6.85 8.09
C GLY A 180 -5.55 5.43 7.65
N LYS A 181 -5.38 4.47 8.58
CA LYS A 181 -5.16 3.05 8.24
C LYS A 181 -6.35 2.43 7.52
N MET A 182 -7.58 2.71 7.96
CA MET A 182 -8.80 2.29 7.28
C MET A 182 -8.85 2.84 5.86
N LYS A 183 -8.59 4.16 5.68
CA LYS A 183 -8.50 4.77 4.35
C LYS A 183 -7.48 4.06 3.47
N LEU A 184 -6.31 3.74 4.00
CA LEU A 184 -5.25 3.01 3.29
C LEU A 184 -5.72 1.61 2.85
N SER A 185 -6.41 0.89 3.73
CA SER A 185 -6.95 -0.45 3.43
C SER A 185 -8.08 -0.44 2.40
N GLN A 186 -8.79 0.69 2.26
CA GLN A 186 -9.90 0.87 1.33
C GLN A 186 -9.46 1.38 -0.04
N ILE A 187 -8.15 1.61 -0.26
CA ILE A 187 -7.64 2.03 -1.57
C ILE A 187 -7.78 0.86 -2.53
N ASN A 188 -8.83 0.88 -3.34
CA ASN A 188 -8.98 -0.07 -4.43
C ASN A 188 -8.06 0.31 -5.58
N VAL A 189 -7.38 -0.72 -6.07
CA VAL A 189 -6.51 -0.75 -7.26
C VAL A 189 -7.10 -1.90 -8.04
N SER A 190 -8.39 -1.79 -8.33
CA SER A 190 -9.03 -2.69 -9.27
C SER A 190 -8.85 -2.00 -10.61
N SER A 191 -7.93 -2.52 -11.43
CA SER A 191 -7.93 -2.26 -12.86
C SER A 191 -9.34 -2.59 -13.37
N SER A 192 -10.07 -1.58 -13.82
CA SER A 192 -11.33 -1.78 -14.53
C SER A 192 -11.06 -2.76 -15.66
N SER A 193 -11.67 -3.96 -15.57
CA SER A 193 -11.59 -5.00 -16.59
C SER A 193 -12.18 -4.54 -17.91
#